data_AF-A0A2V9K874-F1
#
_entry.id   AF-A0A2V9K874-F1
#
_cell.length_a   1.000
_cell.length_b   1.000
_cell.length_c   1.000
_cell.angle_alpha   90.00
_cell.angle_beta   90.00
_cell.angle_gamma   90.00
#
_symmetry.space_group_name_H-M   'P 1'
#
loop_
_entity.id
_entity.type
_entity.pdbx_description
1 polymer ?
#
loop_
_entity_poly.entity_id
_entity_poly.type
_entity_poly.pdbx_seq_one_letter_code
_entity_poly.pdbx_strand_id
1 'polypeptide(L)'
;VQIFRQTRHLHGLGEKEERLLEYAAILHDIGYHIGYVKHHKHAYYLIMNCDLRGFSPEERSVLAHLVRYHRRAAPRARHATFADLPSRLRKTVRSLTAILRIADGLDMSHFSIVDEVRCAPYKKKLRFQLTVNALYTAAKLDLWAAKKHARYFERLFDVETVFVARKARKSPVPPTAADRAAAAAASTK
;
A
#
# COMPACT_ATOMS: atom_id res chain seq x y z
N VAL A 1 -4.73 -0.86 2.66
CA VAL A 1 -4.90 -2.08 3.50
C VAL A 1 -5.31 -3.36 2.79
N GLN A 2 -5.86 -3.32 1.58
CA GLN A 2 -6.33 -4.54 0.89
C GLN A 2 -5.25 -5.64 0.75
N ILE A 3 -4.00 -5.25 0.45
CA ILE A 3 -2.85 -6.18 0.35
C ILE A 3 -2.57 -6.84 1.71
N PHE A 4 -2.55 -6.06 2.80
CA PHE A 4 -2.29 -6.58 4.16
C PHE A 4 -3.29 -7.68 4.54
N ARG A 5 -4.58 -7.39 4.40
CA ARG A 5 -5.64 -8.35 4.76
C ARG A 5 -5.52 -9.65 3.98
N GLN A 6 -5.26 -9.56 2.68
CA GLN A 6 -5.19 -10.73 1.79
C GLN A 6 -3.87 -11.50 1.87
N THR A 7 -2.82 -10.91 2.46
CA THR A 7 -1.52 -11.54 2.65
C THR A 7 -1.24 -11.91 4.11
N ARG A 8 -2.26 -11.89 4.97
CA ARG A 8 -2.14 -12.20 6.41
C ARG A 8 -1.52 -13.56 6.70
N HIS A 9 -1.76 -14.56 5.85
CA HIS A 9 -1.14 -15.89 5.93
C HIS A 9 0.39 -15.88 5.75
N LEU A 10 0.97 -14.84 5.12
CA LEU A 10 2.41 -14.73 4.91
C LEU A 10 3.13 -14.06 6.09
N HIS A 11 2.48 -13.07 6.73
CA HIS A 11 3.13 -12.24 7.75
C HIS A 11 2.61 -12.46 9.18
N GLY A 12 1.43 -13.04 9.36
CA GLY A 12 0.87 -13.38 10.68
C GLY A 12 0.60 -12.18 11.60
N LEU A 13 0.38 -10.99 11.04
CA LEU A 13 0.16 -9.75 11.81
C LEU A 13 -1.33 -9.45 11.97
N GLY A 14 -1.70 -8.72 13.03
CA GLY A 14 -3.07 -8.46 13.42
C GLY A 14 -3.55 -7.04 13.10
N GLU A 15 -4.68 -6.66 13.71
CA GLU A 15 -5.34 -5.37 13.49
C GLU A 15 -4.51 -4.17 13.96
N LYS A 16 -3.70 -4.34 15.01
CA LYS A 16 -2.81 -3.27 15.49
C LYS A 16 -1.80 -2.88 14.41
N GLU A 17 -1.16 -3.86 13.79
CA GLU A 17 -0.21 -3.63 12.70
C GLU A 17 -0.88 -3.11 11.43
N GLU A 18 -2.12 -3.53 11.17
CA GLU A 18 -2.93 -3.00 10.08
C GLU A 18 -3.15 -1.49 10.22
N ARG A 19 -3.54 -1.04 11.42
CA ARG A 19 -3.71 0.40 11.73
C ARG A 19 -2.39 1.16 11.61
N LEU A 20 -1.28 0.59 12.09
CA LEU A 20 0.04 1.22 11.92
C LEU A 20 0.43 1.37 10.44
N LEU A 21 0.06 0.39 9.61
CA LEU A 21 0.28 0.48 8.16
C LEU A 21 -0.60 1.58 7.52
N GLU A 22 -1.86 1.73 7.96
CA GLU A 22 -2.73 2.83 7.52
C GLU A 22 -2.15 4.19 7.89
N TYR A 23 -1.76 4.38 9.15
CA TYR A 23 -1.12 5.63 9.59
C TYR A 23 0.18 5.90 8.83
N ALA A 24 1.00 4.87 8.58
CA ALA A 24 2.21 5.03 7.80
C ALA A 24 1.92 5.44 6.35
N ALA A 25 0.87 4.90 5.74
CA ALA A 25 0.45 5.27 4.39
C ALA A 25 -0.05 6.72 4.32
N ILE A 26 -0.65 7.25 5.40
CA ILE A 26 -1.02 8.68 5.46
C ILE A 26 0.22 9.57 5.68
N LEU A 27 1.16 9.12 6.51
CA LEU A 27 2.25 9.96 7.01
C LEU A 27 3.57 9.85 6.24
N HIS A 28 3.70 8.94 5.27
CA HIS A 28 5.00 8.64 4.64
C HIS A 28 5.69 9.86 3.99
N ASP A 29 4.91 10.83 3.55
CA ASP A 29 5.34 12.01 2.82
C ASP A 29 5.38 13.31 3.63
N ILE A 30 5.07 13.28 4.94
CA ILE A 30 5.06 14.49 5.80
C ILE A 30 6.42 15.21 5.80
N GLY A 31 7.51 14.48 5.58
CA GLY A 31 8.86 15.04 5.53
C GLY A 31 9.10 16.02 4.38
N TYR A 32 8.23 16.06 3.37
CA TYR A 32 8.30 17.06 2.30
C TYR A 32 8.13 18.49 2.81
N HIS A 33 7.44 18.69 3.94
CA HIS A 33 7.32 20.00 4.59
C HIS A 33 8.67 20.53 5.10
N ILE A 34 9.65 19.65 5.36
CA ILE A 34 11.02 20.04 5.72
C ILE A 34 11.87 20.15 4.46
N GLY A 35 11.78 19.19 3.55
CA GLY A 35 12.52 19.25 2.30
C GLY A 35 12.36 18.02 1.42
N TYR A 36 12.47 18.23 0.11
CA TYR A 36 12.35 17.17 -0.91
C TYR A 36 13.44 16.10 -0.79
N VAL A 37 14.68 16.54 -0.61
CA VAL A 37 15.84 15.66 -0.47
C VAL A 37 15.75 14.95 0.88
N LYS A 38 15.81 13.62 0.88
CA LYS A 38 15.76 12.79 2.10
C LYS A 38 14.46 12.96 2.93
N HIS A 39 13.32 13.35 2.34
CA HIS A 39 12.04 13.50 3.06
C HIS A 39 11.69 12.29 3.95
N HIS A 40 11.95 11.05 3.54
CA HIS A 40 11.72 9.85 4.35
C HIS A 40 12.49 9.85 5.68
N LYS A 41 13.68 10.48 5.74
CA LYS A 41 14.43 10.68 6.98
C LYS A 41 13.85 11.83 7.81
N HIS A 42 13.33 12.87 7.16
CA HIS A 42 12.63 13.96 7.83
C HIS A 42 11.31 13.49 8.44
N ALA A 43 10.53 12.66 7.75
CA ALA A 43 9.32 12.03 8.26
C ALA A 43 9.61 11.16 9.49
N TYR A 44 10.69 10.36 9.44
CA TYR A 44 11.17 9.61 10.61
C TYR A 44 11.47 10.55 11.79
N TYR A 45 12.22 11.63 11.55
CA TYR A 45 12.58 12.59 12.58
C TYR A 45 11.34 13.24 13.21
N LEU A 46 10.38 13.67 12.38
CA LEU A 46 9.13 14.23 12.85
C LEU A 46 8.38 13.23 13.74
N ILE A 47 8.12 12.01 13.27
CA ILE A 47 7.35 11.03 14.08
C ILE A 47 8.06 10.66 15.39
N MET A 48 9.40 10.60 15.40
CA MET A 48 10.14 10.27 16.64
C MET A 48 10.14 11.42 17.66
N ASN A 49 10.07 12.67 17.22
CA ASN A 49 10.23 13.84 18.10
C ASN A 49 8.93 14.64 18.31
N CYS A 50 7.85 14.32 17.60
CA CYS A 50 6.54 14.92 17.83
C CYS A 50 5.79 14.20 18.95
N ASP A 51 4.93 14.94 19.67
CA ASP A 51 3.99 14.36 20.64
C ASP A 51 2.81 13.68 19.92
N LEU A 52 3.03 12.46 19.40
CA LEU A 52 1.96 11.63 18.87
C LEU A 52 1.16 10.98 20.00
N ARG A 53 0.17 11.73 20.50
CA ARG A 53 -0.80 11.23 21.49
C ARG A 53 -1.59 10.05 20.91
N GLY A 54 -1.85 9.04 21.75
CA GLY A 54 -2.57 7.83 21.35
C GLY A 54 -1.69 6.73 20.76
N PHE A 55 -0.37 6.93 20.64
CA PHE A 55 0.59 5.90 20.24
C PHE A 55 1.52 5.54 21.40
N SER A 56 1.67 4.25 21.68
CA SER A 56 2.72 3.75 22.56
C SER A 56 4.13 4.02 21.98
N PRO A 57 5.19 4.02 22.81
CA PRO A 57 6.56 4.20 22.32
C PRO A 57 6.97 3.16 21.26
N GLU A 58 6.51 1.91 21.39
CA GLU A 58 6.74 0.86 20.39
C GLU A 58 6.02 1.15 19.07
N GLU A 59 4.74 1.54 19.13
CA GLU A 59 3.95 1.88 17.95
C GLU A 59 4.54 3.08 17.20
N ARG A 60 4.95 4.11 17.94
CA ARG A 60 5.66 5.28 17.38
C ARG A 60 6.95 4.87 16.69
N SER A 61 7.72 3.97 17.31
CA SER A 61 8.96 3.45 16.75
C SER A 61 8.72 2.64 15.48
N VAL A 62 7.69 1.79 15.44
CA VAL A 62 7.30 1.06 14.24
C VAL A 62 6.88 2.05 13.15
N LEU A 63 5.95 2.96 13.44
CA LEU A 63 5.45 3.97 12.51
C LEU A 63 6.58 4.81 11.89
N ALA A 64 7.50 5.32 12.71
CA ALA A 64 8.67 6.05 12.25
C ALA A 64 9.51 5.24 11.26
N HIS A 65 9.76 3.97 11.57
CA HIS A 65 10.52 3.10 10.67
C HIS A 65 9.77 2.76 9.38
N LEU A 66 8.44 2.64 9.40
CA LEU A 66 7.65 2.45 8.18
C LEU A 66 7.79 3.64 7.24
N VAL A 67 7.61 4.87 7.74
CA VAL A 67 7.78 6.08 6.92
C VAL A 67 9.23 6.26 6.48
N ARG A 68 10.21 5.81 7.27
CA ARG A 68 11.62 5.87 6.87
C ARG A 68 11.93 4.99 5.66
N TYR A 69 11.32 3.80 5.61
CA TYR A 69 11.66 2.76 4.67
C TYR A 69 10.63 2.58 3.54
N HIS A 70 9.64 3.45 3.44
CA HIS A 70 8.69 3.45 2.31
C HIS A 70 9.38 3.64 0.95
N ARG A 71 10.54 4.31 0.91
CA ARG A 71 11.35 4.45 -0.32
C ARG A 71 12.83 4.14 -0.11
N ARG A 72 13.59 4.14 -1.21
CA ARG A 72 15.06 3.94 -1.20
C ARG A 72 15.44 2.60 -0.54
N ALA A 73 16.31 2.61 0.47
CA ALA A 73 16.81 1.40 1.12
C ALA A 73 15.72 0.71 1.95
N ALA A 74 15.63 -0.62 1.84
CA ALA A 74 14.84 -1.43 2.75
C ALA A 74 15.49 -1.53 4.15
N PRO A 75 14.77 -1.98 5.20
CA PRO A 75 15.32 -2.17 6.54
C PRO A 75 16.48 -3.17 6.52
N ARG A 76 17.65 -2.78 7.06
CA ARG A 76 18.86 -3.60 7.12
C ARG A 76 19.44 -3.57 8.53
N ALA A 77 20.03 -4.69 8.97
CA ALA A 77 20.63 -4.82 10.30
C ALA A 77 21.75 -3.80 10.59
N ARG A 78 22.43 -3.30 9.55
CA ARG A 78 23.46 -2.25 9.69
C ARG A 78 22.90 -0.85 9.98
N HIS A 79 21.59 -0.64 9.91
CA HIS A 79 20.99 0.65 10.25
C HIS A 79 20.76 0.68 11.77
N ALA A 80 21.56 1.45 12.51
CA ALA A 80 21.56 1.48 13.98
C ALA A 80 20.15 1.55 14.58
N THR A 81 19.36 2.57 14.24
CA THR A 81 17.99 2.75 14.78
C THR A 81 17.06 1.56 14.55
N PHE A 82 17.27 0.80 13.46
CA PHE A 82 16.49 -0.40 13.17
C PHE A 82 17.06 -1.63 13.88
N ALA A 83 18.38 -1.69 14.10
CA ALA A 83 19.01 -2.74 14.88
C ALA A 83 18.59 -2.67 16.36
N ASP A 84 18.41 -1.47 16.89
CA ASP A 84 18.02 -1.21 18.28
C ASP A 84 16.57 -1.67 18.59
N LEU A 85 15.74 -1.85 17.56
CA LEU A 85 14.40 -2.40 17.76
C LEU A 85 14.44 -3.85 18.26
N PRO A 86 13.54 -4.23 19.19
CA PRO A 86 13.31 -5.63 19.54
C PRO A 86 13.06 -6.50 18.31
N SER A 87 13.52 -7.75 18.34
CA SER A 87 13.42 -8.68 17.20
C SER A 87 11.99 -8.82 16.66
N ARG A 88 10.99 -8.82 17.55
CA ARG A 88 9.56 -8.81 17.20
C ARG A 88 9.21 -7.58 16.33
N LEU A 89 9.55 -6.37 16.78
CA LEU A 89 9.26 -5.14 16.05
C LEU A 89 10.04 -5.05 14.73
N ARG A 90 11.27 -5.59 14.67
CA ARG A 90 12.02 -5.68 13.41
C ARG A 90 11.29 -6.54 12.38
N LYS A 91 10.70 -7.68 12.79
CA LYS A 91 9.88 -8.52 11.90
C LYS A 91 8.65 -7.74 11.42
N THR A 92 7.91 -7.10 12.34
CA THR A 92 6.76 -6.25 12.01
C THR A 92 7.11 -5.17 10.99
N VAL A 93 8.18 -4.39 11.24
CA VAL A 93 8.63 -3.32 10.35
C VAL A 93 8.98 -3.86 8.97
N ARG A 94 9.69 -5.00 8.87
CA ARG A 94 10.03 -5.61 7.57
C ARG A 94 8.78 -5.97 6.77
N SER A 95 7.84 -6.68 7.39
CA SER A 95 6.61 -7.14 6.74
C SER A 95 5.73 -5.98 6.28
N LEU A 96 5.48 -5.01 7.18
CA LEU A 96 4.69 -3.83 6.86
C LEU A 96 5.37 -2.93 5.82
N THR A 97 6.70 -2.77 5.87
CA THR A 97 7.45 -2.03 4.85
C THR A 97 7.30 -2.68 3.47
N ALA A 98 7.36 -4.02 3.40
CA ALA A 98 7.19 -4.71 2.13
C ALA A 98 5.83 -4.44 1.49
N ILE A 99 4.76 -4.40 2.30
CA ILE A 99 3.41 -4.09 1.84
C ILE A 99 3.28 -2.61 1.47
N LEU A 100 3.75 -1.70 2.34
CA LEU A 100 3.68 -0.26 2.13
C LEU A 100 4.35 0.15 0.81
N ARG A 101 5.52 -0.41 0.51
CA ARG A 101 6.26 -0.12 -0.72
C ARG A 101 5.52 -0.55 -1.99
N ILE A 102 4.77 -1.65 -1.94
CA ILE A 102 3.94 -2.06 -3.07
C ILE A 102 2.78 -1.08 -3.22
N ALA A 103 2.11 -0.73 -2.12
CA ALA A 103 1.00 0.23 -2.13
C ALA A 103 1.43 1.60 -2.67
N ASP A 104 2.55 2.13 -2.18
CA ASP A 104 3.19 3.37 -2.65
C ASP A 104 3.52 3.29 -4.14
N GLY A 105 4.08 2.17 -4.60
CA GLY A 105 4.31 1.95 -6.03
C GLY A 105 3.04 1.93 -6.88
N LEU A 106 1.91 1.46 -6.32
CA LEU A 106 0.62 1.45 -7.01
C LEU A 106 -0.03 2.84 -7.09
N ASP A 107 0.49 3.83 -6.38
CA ASP A 107 0.06 5.24 -6.44
C ASP A 107 1.21 6.17 -6.88
N MET A 108 2.20 5.66 -7.61
CA MET A 108 3.38 6.43 -8.04
C MET A 108 3.03 7.68 -8.86
N SER A 109 1.95 7.63 -9.65
CA SER A 109 1.45 8.76 -10.42
C SER A 109 0.64 9.77 -9.60
N HIS A 110 0.23 9.40 -8.38
CA HIS A 110 -0.71 10.13 -7.51
C HIS A 110 -2.07 10.43 -8.15
N PHE A 111 -2.42 9.74 -9.24
CA PHE A 111 -3.71 9.89 -9.91
C PHE A 111 -4.77 8.92 -9.39
N SER A 112 -4.47 8.13 -8.35
CA SER A 112 -5.42 7.15 -7.77
C SER A 112 -6.05 6.24 -8.84
N ILE A 113 -5.21 5.74 -9.76
CA ILE A 113 -5.66 4.94 -10.91
C ILE A 113 -6.17 3.55 -10.48
N VAL A 114 -5.63 3.02 -9.40
CA VAL A 114 -5.95 1.68 -8.88
C VAL A 114 -7.04 1.79 -7.81
N ASP A 115 -8.25 1.33 -8.12
CA ASP A 115 -9.39 1.33 -7.19
C ASP A 115 -9.35 0.12 -6.24
N GLU A 116 -8.92 -1.03 -6.75
CA GLU A 116 -8.98 -2.30 -6.03
C GLU A 116 -7.74 -3.16 -6.34
N VAL A 117 -7.28 -3.88 -5.33
CA VAL A 117 -6.18 -4.83 -5.36
C VAL A 117 -6.66 -6.14 -4.76
N ARG A 118 -6.71 -7.20 -5.56
CA ARG A 118 -6.93 -8.57 -5.10
C ARG A 118 -5.65 -9.39 -5.18
N CYS A 119 -5.30 -10.06 -4.09
CA CYS A 119 -4.16 -10.98 -4.02
C CYS A 119 -4.70 -12.41 -4.01
N ALA A 120 -4.30 -13.22 -4.98
CA ALA A 120 -4.71 -14.62 -5.06
C ALA A 120 -3.53 -15.51 -5.46
N PRO A 121 -3.45 -16.75 -4.94
CA PRO A 121 -2.53 -17.74 -5.47
C PRO A 121 -2.74 -17.94 -6.98
N TYR A 122 -1.65 -18.04 -7.73
CA TYR A 122 -1.68 -18.30 -9.17
C TYR A 122 -0.46 -19.11 -9.57
N LYS A 123 -0.67 -20.41 -9.83
CA LYS A 123 0.42 -21.39 -10.00
C LYS A 123 1.33 -21.36 -8.75
N LYS A 124 2.65 -21.24 -8.94
CA LYS A 124 3.64 -21.07 -7.86
C LYS A 124 3.92 -19.60 -7.50
N LYS A 125 3.01 -18.67 -7.84
CA LYS A 125 3.16 -17.22 -7.66
C LYS A 125 1.98 -16.61 -6.91
N LEU A 126 2.17 -15.42 -6.34
CA LEU A 126 1.11 -14.56 -5.82
C LEU A 126 0.72 -13.54 -6.89
N ARG A 127 -0.53 -13.59 -7.36
CA ARG A 127 -1.04 -12.65 -8.35
C ARG A 127 -1.74 -11.48 -7.68
N PHE A 128 -1.31 -10.27 -8.02
CA PHE A 128 -1.96 -9.00 -7.73
C PHE A 128 -2.85 -8.62 -8.92
N GLN A 129 -4.16 -8.77 -8.77
CA GLN A 129 -5.16 -8.37 -9.74
C GLN A 129 -5.63 -6.95 -9.38
N LEU A 130 -5.36 -6.00 -10.26
CA LEU A 130 -5.73 -4.60 -10.06
C LEU A 130 -6.98 -4.26 -10.87
N THR A 131 -7.95 -3.62 -10.24
CA THR A 131 -9.03 -2.93 -10.92
C THR A 131 -8.62 -1.48 -11.10
N VAL A 132 -8.60 -0.99 -12.35
CA VAL A 132 -8.20 0.38 -12.66
C VAL A 132 -9.34 1.19 -13.27
N ASN A 133 -9.49 2.44 -12.86
CA ASN A 133 -10.49 3.39 -13.38
C ASN A 133 -10.07 4.06 -14.69
N ALA A 134 -8.79 3.98 -15.05
CA ALA A 134 -8.23 4.59 -16.25
C ALA A 134 -7.92 3.57 -17.35
N LEU A 135 -7.45 4.06 -18.50
CA LEU A 135 -6.86 3.20 -19.52
C LEU A 135 -5.59 2.53 -18.98
N TYR A 136 -5.32 1.31 -19.44
CA TYR A 136 -4.12 0.55 -19.04
C TYR A 136 -2.81 1.34 -19.25
N THR A 137 -2.76 2.20 -20.28
CA THR A 137 -1.62 3.08 -20.55
C THR A 137 -1.30 4.02 -19.40
N ALA A 138 -2.31 4.54 -18.69
CA ALA A 138 -2.13 5.41 -17.53
C ALA A 138 -1.57 4.62 -16.33
N ALA A 139 -1.99 3.37 -16.14
CA ALA A 139 -1.53 2.52 -15.05
C ALA A 139 -0.11 1.95 -15.22
N LYS A 140 0.54 2.16 -16.39
CA LYS A 140 1.85 1.57 -16.69
C LYS A 140 2.95 2.00 -15.71
N LEU A 141 2.96 3.27 -15.32
CA LEU A 141 3.95 3.81 -14.40
C LEU A 141 3.83 3.16 -13.01
N ASP A 142 2.60 3.13 -12.48
CA ASP A 142 2.28 2.56 -11.18
C ASP A 142 2.59 1.05 -11.15
N LEU A 143 2.18 0.32 -12.20
CA LEU A 143 2.51 -1.10 -12.35
C LEU A 143 4.02 -1.36 -12.36
N TRP A 144 4.80 -0.50 -13.04
CA TRP A 144 6.25 -0.63 -13.07
C TRP A 144 6.86 -0.38 -11.68
N ALA A 145 6.42 0.67 -10.98
CA ALA A 145 6.90 1.02 -9.65
C ALA A 145 6.55 -0.07 -8.62
N ALA A 146 5.30 -0.55 -8.62
CA ALA A 146 4.85 -1.65 -7.80
C ALA A 146 5.66 -2.93 -8.01
N LYS A 147 5.91 -3.32 -9.28
CA LYS A 147 6.77 -4.49 -9.61
C LYS A 147 8.19 -4.33 -9.09
N LYS A 148 8.77 -3.13 -9.20
CA LYS A 148 10.11 -2.83 -8.68
C LYS A 148 10.16 -2.95 -7.17
N HIS A 149 9.11 -2.48 -6.48
CA HIS A 149 9.00 -2.54 -5.02
C HIS A 149 8.68 -3.94 -4.49
N ALA A 150 7.95 -4.75 -5.25
CA ALA A 150 7.60 -6.12 -4.92
C ALA A 150 8.83 -7.02 -4.70
N ARG A 151 9.99 -6.72 -5.32
CA ARG A 151 11.24 -7.48 -5.11
C ARG A 151 11.65 -7.64 -3.64
N TYR A 152 11.32 -6.66 -2.79
CA TYR A 152 11.59 -6.77 -1.35
C TYR A 152 10.60 -7.71 -0.67
N PHE A 153 9.32 -7.63 -1.04
CA PHE A 153 8.26 -8.52 -0.57
C PHE A 153 8.54 -9.98 -0.97
N GLU A 154 8.91 -10.20 -2.23
CA GLU A 154 9.24 -11.52 -2.78
C GLU A 154 10.35 -12.21 -1.98
N ARG A 155 11.46 -11.51 -1.74
CA ARG A 155 12.57 -12.06 -0.94
C ARG A 155 12.21 -12.25 0.53
N LEU A 156 11.31 -11.43 1.08
CA LEU A 156 10.97 -11.50 2.49
C LEU A 156 10.07 -12.69 2.80
N PHE A 157 9.11 -12.97 1.91
CA PHE A 157 8.10 -14.01 2.10
C PHE A 157 8.36 -15.27 1.26
N ASP A 158 9.47 -15.30 0.52
CA ASP A 158 9.84 -16.40 -0.38
C ASP A 158 8.73 -16.75 -1.38
N VAL A 159 8.21 -15.71 -2.04
CA VAL A 159 7.16 -15.83 -3.05
C VAL A 159 7.55 -15.06 -4.30
N GLU A 160 7.06 -15.49 -5.47
CA GLU A 160 7.13 -14.71 -6.70
C GLU A 160 5.83 -13.93 -6.90
N THR A 161 5.89 -12.70 -7.42
CA THR A 161 4.69 -11.90 -7.68
C THR A 161 4.42 -11.68 -9.17
N VAL A 162 3.16 -11.53 -9.53
CA VAL A 162 2.73 -11.10 -10.86
C VAL A 162 1.61 -10.08 -10.76
N PHE A 163 1.71 -8.99 -11.49
CA PHE A 163 0.72 -7.90 -11.50
C PHE A 163 -0.07 -7.92 -12.80
N VAL A 164 -1.39 -7.92 -12.70
CA VAL A 164 -2.31 -7.90 -13.83
C VAL A 164 -3.35 -6.81 -13.58
N ALA A 165 -3.40 -5.82 -14.45
CA ALA A 165 -4.45 -4.79 -14.38
C ALA A 165 -5.61 -5.10 -15.33
N ARG A 166 -6.82 -4.83 -14.87
CA ARG A 166 -8.06 -4.90 -15.65
C ARG A 166 -8.82 -3.60 -15.47
N LYS A 167 -9.33 -3.06 -16.58
CA LYS A 167 -10.20 -1.88 -16.52
C LYS A 167 -11.47 -2.24 -15.78
N ALA A 168 -11.90 -1.38 -14.86
CA ALA A 168 -13.21 -1.50 -14.24
C ALA A 168 -14.26 -1.60 -15.37
N ARG A 169 -15.10 -2.65 -15.34
CA ARG A 169 -16.32 -2.59 -16.12
C ARG A 169 -17.11 -1.43 -15.53
N LYS A 170 -17.53 -0.46 -16.36
CA LYS A 170 -18.51 0.53 -15.90
C LYS A 170 -19.65 -0.27 -15.26
N SER A 171 -19.89 -0.08 -13.96
CA SER A 171 -21.19 -0.45 -13.41
C SER A 171 -22.23 0.23 -14.30
N PRO A 172 -23.35 -0.43 -14.67
CA PRO A 172 -24.41 0.26 -15.36
C PRO A 172 -24.74 1.50 -14.53
N VAL A 173 -24.68 2.68 -15.13
CA VAL A 173 -25.25 3.86 -14.49
C VAL A 173 -26.68 3.46 -14.16
N PRO A 174 -27.11 3.50 -12.88
CA PRO A 174 -28.49 3.15 -12.57
C PRO A 174 -29.38 4.00 -13.48
N PRO A 175 -30.35 3.38 -14.17
CA PRO A 175 -31.17 4.08 -15.16
C PRO A 175 -31.69 5.36 -14.52
N THR A 176 -31.45 6.47 -15.21
CA THR A 176 -31.93 7.79 -14.79
C THR A 176 -33.45 7.74 -14.62
N ALA A 177 -34.03 8.70 -13.91
CA ALA A 177 -35.49 8.79 -13.81
C ALA A 177 -36.15 8.81 -15.22
N ALA A 178 -35.47 9.40 -16.20
CA ALA A 178 -35.89 9.39 -17.61
C ALA A 178 -35.84 7.99 -18.24
N ASP A 179 -34.77 7.22 -18.01
CA ASP A 179 -34.64 5.84 -18.50
C ASP A 179 -35.71 4.91 -17.88
N ARG A 180 -36.07 5.14 -16.60
CA ARG A 180 -37.15 4.40 -15.93
C ARG A 180 -38.53 4.76 -16.47
N ALA A 181 -38.77 6.04 -16.78
CA ALA A 181 -40.02 6.50 -17.38
C ALA A 181 -40.20 5.96 -18.81
N ALA A 182 -39.13 5.92 -19.61
CA ALA A 182 -39.15 5.36 -20.96
C ALA A 182 -39.42 3.84 -20.96
N ALA A 183 -38.83 3.10 -20.01
CA ALA A 183 -39.06 1.67 -19.86
C ALA A 183 -40.51 1.34 -19.41
N ALA A 184 -41.11 2.18 -18.56
CA ALA A 184 -42.52 2.05 -18.16
C ALA A 184 -43.48 2.33 -19.34
N ALA A 185 -43.18 3.35 -20.16
CA ALA A 185 -43.99 3.66 -21.34
C ALA A 185 -43.90 2.57 -22.43
N ALA A 186 -42.76 1.89 -22.55
CA ALA A 186 -42.56 0.80 -23.51
C ALA A 186 -43.23 -0.52 -23.10
N SER A 187 -43.59 -0.71 -21.82
CA SER A 187 -44.28 -1.92 -21.32
C SER A 187 -45.81 -1.82 -21.40
N THR A 188 -46.35 -0.72 -21.93
CA THR A 188 -47.80 -0.46 -22.01
C THR A 188 -48.33 -0.48 -23.45
N LYS A 189 -47.57 -1.06 -24.39
CA LYS A 189 -48.00 -1.37 -25.77
C LYS A 189 -47.85 -2.85 -26.01
#